data_AF-A0A2V2TDU5-F1
#
_entry.id   AF-A0A2V2TDU5-F1
#
_cell.length_a   1.000
_cell.length_b   1.000
_cell.length_c   1.000
_cell.angle_alpha   90.00
_cell.angle_beta   90.00
_cell.angle_gamma   90.00
#
_symmetry.space_group_name_H-M   'P 1'
#
loop_
_entity.id
_entity.type
_entity.pdbx_description
1 polymer ?
#
loop_
_entity_poly.entity_id
_entity_poly.type
_entity_poly.pdbx_seq_one_letter_code
_entity_poly.pdbx_strand_id
1 'polypeptide(L)'
;MKRIPLVPQDEQKLSDIRKAMFTHLPGIVLGDLNPLNELLAKVFSYADYHNLRAEMKVGVLPDKSLSRSEILLAVARGLEQAVDGLKLPAAFRKAKASKLHLLRVDRLTREYRQEQELRAYRDSNPGSEKSIPDSIWTRNRNALDYRAALRTLGAPDYSLTIDKAGRVLVHEQLLELYGALVEAKDFTPPNGDMDLFIHEQILPGSWAPLRELLVEGLAVPNHRVIPLYDDAGKYIGRVIQHVVHEGVIPRLLYTDDEVVEAQVLLLTGREIHSGTSRNRELLSMFNPRFDKPVFTIRPGTQFLKSVPTHETTYQVSAGELVLLPGLNGGIIEYSTGRNHFMYWTVDGERVVSSALLGRYSEFGYGYVMTKPWLSKADLPLLYPNYIPEEKSQVRMTADPSLVLPAEVEQVQAEAERDLAKAASLAKVRVESAAYKGVLISRLEKVFDAEVVERLAGEAFDMRYRADPDGVVVAPESTQDELDARRQDEEPLYAAHVLELIDKFSALEAFGQACLRLALVNLYGNPDDIFVDELEEFEVLAQVVCISASPTPEQALSIPLNMEAAWIAVDRWLEGSVEHQALPSLAQEISDCERQLYAQAKRLKQVKLSIELEERLRKEAYMKGYAFVDGPLA
;
A
#
# COMPACT_ATOMS: atom_id res chain seq x y z
N MET A 1 39.90 4.70 -20.86
CA MET A 1 38.50 4.98 -20.53
C MET A 1 37.77 5.38 -21.80
N LYS A 2 36.60 4.79 -22.08
CA LYS A 2 35.90 5.01 -23.35
C LYS A 2 35.06 6.28 -23.24
N ARG A 3 35.31 7.25 -24.13
CA ARG A 3 34.53 8.49 -24.24
C ARG A 3 33.07 8.14 -24.56
N ILE A 4 32.14 8.79 -23.86
CA ILE A 4 30.71 8.66 -24.16
C ILE A 4 30.38 9.58 -25.34
N PRO A 5 29.88 9.05 -26.46
CA PRO A 5 29.56 9.84 -27.63
C PRO A 5 28.27 10.64 -27.38
N LEU A 6 28.32 11.94 -27.69
CA LEU A 6 27.20 12.88 -27.55
C LEU A 6 26.92 13.54 -28.90
N VAL A 7 25.67 13.90 -29.16
CA VAL A 7 25.24 14.58 -30.40
C VAL A 7 24.61 15.94 -30.09
N PRO A 8 24.44 16.87 -31.05
CA PRO A 8 23.98 18.24 -30.76
C PRO A 8 22.63 18.28 -30.03
N GLN A 9 21.76 17.30 -30.28
CA GLN A 9 20.46 17.19 -29.65
C GLN A 9 20.52 16.88 -28.14
N ASP A 10 21.65 16.36 -27.64
CA ASP A 10 21.85 16.07 -26.22
C ASP A 10 22.13 17.33 -25.40
N GLU A 11 22.52 18.44 -26.03
CA GLU A 11 22.96 19.67 -25.35
C GLU A 11 21.90 20.20 -24.38
N GLN A 12 20.63 20.16 -24.78
CA GLN A 12 19.51 20.59 -23.96
C GLN A 12 19.29 19.70 -22.73
N LYS A 13 19.75 18.44 -22.76
CA LYS A 13 19.60 17.46 -21.67
C LYS A 13 20.76 17.51 -20.68
N LEU A 14 21.93 18.00 -21.09
CA LEU A 14 23.11 18.08 -20.23
C LEU A 14 22.87 18.92 -18.97
N SER A 15 22.02 19.94 -19.02
CA SER A 15 21.66 20.72 -17.83
C SER A 15 20.98 19.88 -16.75
N ASP A 16 20.04 19.03 -17.13
CA ASP A 16 19.31 18.17 -16.19
C ASP A 16 20.18 17.03 -15.66
N ILE A 17 21.01 16.46 -16.54
CA ILE A 17 22.00 15.43 -16.17
C ILE A 17 23.00 16.00 -15.17
N ARG A 18 23.58 17.18 -15.45
CA ARG A 18 24.52 17.88 -14.58
C ARG A 18 23.93 18.18 -13.20
N LYS A 19 22.70 18.70 -13.16
CA LYS A 19 21.98 18.93 -11.90
C LYS A 19 21.84 17.62 -11.13
N ALA A 20 21.25 16.59 -11.72
CA ALA A 20 21.02 15.32 -11.05
C ALA A 20 22.34 14.64 -10.58
N MET A 21 23.41 14.74 -11.39
CA MET A 21 24.70 14.11 -11.13
C MET A 21 25.48 14.76 -9.99
N PHE A 22 25.49 16.09 -9.92
CA PHE A 22 26.34 16.83 -8.97
C PHE A 22 25.58 17.34 -7.74
N THR A 23 24.27 17.11 -7.66
CA THR A 23 23.47 17.48 -6.48
C THR A 23 23.90 16.67 -5.25
N HIS A 24 24.06 17.37 -4.11
CA HIS A 24 24.53 16.84 -2.82
C HIS A 24 25.95 16.25 -2.82
N LEU A 25 26.80 16.59 -3.79
CA LEU A 25 28.22 16.23 -3.71
C LEU A 25 29.01 17.23 -2.85
N PRO A 26 29.90 16.76 -1.96
CA PRO A 26 30.69 17.63 -1.11
C PRO A 26 31.61 18.52 -1.95
N GLY A 27 31.71 19.81 -1.59
CA GLY A 27 32.59 20.78 -2.26
C GLY A 27 32.08 21.34 -3.59
N ILE A 28 30.90 20.93 -4.06
CA ILE A 28 30.32 21.41 -5.32
C ILE A 28 29.15 22.36 -5.07
N VAL A 29 29.24 23.58 -5.59
CA VAL A 29 28.19 24.60 -5.53
C VAL A 29 27.44 24.67 -6.86
N LEU A 30 26.14 24.32 -6.86
CA LEU A 30 25.32 24.23 -8.06
C LEU A 30 25.05 25.57 -8.77
N GLY A 31 25.39 26.70 -8.13
CA GLY A 31 25.15 28.05 -8.64
C GLY A 31 26.12 28.51 -9.72
N ASP A 32 27.32 27.92 -9.84
CA ASP A 32 28.32 28.31 -10.85
C ASP A 32 28.37 27.28 -12.00
N LEU A 33 27.86 27.70 -13.16
CA LEU A 33 27.69 26.82 -14.32
C LEU A 33 29.00 26.47 -15.03
N ASN A 34 30.01 27.34 -14.99
CA ASN A 34 31.24 27.14 -15.77
C ASN A 34 32.08 25.99 -15.20
N PRO A 35 32.41 25.93 -13.89
CA PRO A 35 33.13 24.81 -13.30
C PRO A 35 32.36 23.48 -13.44
N LEU A 36 31.03 23.52 -13.31
CA LEU A 36 30.20 22.32 -13.47
C LEU A 36 30.19 21.79 -14.90
N ASN A 37 30.25 22.67 -15.90
CA ASN A 37 30.36 22.27 -17.31
C ASN A 37 31.70 21.62 -17.61
N GLU A 38 32.79 22.17 -17.06
CA GLU A 38 34.12 21.57 -17.17
C GLU A 38 34.19 20.21 -16.47
N LEU A 39 33.59 20.11 -15.28
CA LEU A 39 33.49 18.85 -14.54
C LEU A 39 32.67 17.81 -15.31
N LEU A 40 31.53 18.21 -15.88
CA LEU A 40 30.68 17.36 -16.70
C LEU A 40 31.44 16.83 -17.93
N ALA A 41 32.21 17.69 -18.60
CA ALA A 41 33.01 17.29 -19.75
C ALA A 41 34.04 16.22 -19.37
N LYS A 42 34.74 16.41 -18.25
CA LYS A 42 35.69 15.42 -17.71
C LYS A 42 35.02 14.10 -17.36
N VAL A 43 33.83 14.12 -16.76
CA VAL A 43 33.06 12.91 -16.44
C VAL A 43 32.77 12.09 -17.70
N PHE A 44 32.44 12.74 -18.82
CA PHE A 44 32.23 12.06 -20.10
C PHE A 44 33.53 11.74 -20.87
N SER A 45 34.70 11.93 -20.24
CA SER A 45 36.04 11.74 -20.82
C SER A 45 36.41 12.70 -21.97
N TYR A 46 35.96 13.95 -21.86
CA TYR A 46 36.43 15.07 -22.68
C TYR A 46 37.45 15.91 -21.90
N ALA A 47 38.36 16.58 -22.61
CA ALA A 47 39.41 17.37 -21.97
C ALA A 47 38.84 18.61 -21.25
N ASP A 48 37.88 19.28 -21.90
CA ASP A 48 37.19 20.48 -21.43
C ASP A 48 35.82 20.58 -22.12
N TYR A 49 35.00 21.54 -21.67
CA TYR A 49 33.65 21.73 -22.21
C TYR A 49 33.65 22.20 -23.68
N HIS A 50 34.69 22.90 -24.11
CA HIS A 50 34.84 23.31 -25.50
C HIS A 50 35.07 22.10 -26.43
N ASN A 51 35.91 21.15 -26.02
CA ASN A 51 36.16 19.89 -26.70
C ASN A 51 34.89 19.04 -26.77
N LEU A 52 34.13 18.96 -25.68
CA LEU A 52 32.82 18.29 -25.67
C LEU A 52 31.87 18.90 -26.72
N ARG A 53 31.74 20.22 -26.77
CA ARG A 53 30.89 20.91 -27.76
C ARG A 53 31.37 20.74 -29.20
N ALA A 54 32.69 20.75 -29.42
CA ALA A 54 33.26 20.54 -30.75
C ALA A 54 32.95 19.13 -31.27
N GLU A 55 33.12 18.12 -30.42
CA GLU A 55 32.85 16.72 -30.75
C GLU A 55 31.35 16.43 -30.93
N MET A 56 30.49 17.06 -30.12
CA MET A 56 29.04 16.99 -30.32
C MET A 56 28.63 17.47 -31.71
N LYS A 57 29.25 18.54 -32.24
CA LYS A 57 28.96 19.04 -33.60
C LYS A 57 29.35 18.06 -34.70
N VAL A 58 30.33 17.20 -34.47
CA VAL A 58 30.70 16.11 -35.40
C VAL A 58 29.59 15.07 -35.46
N GLY A 59 28.93 14.79 -34.33
CA GLY A 59 27.64 14.09 -34.28
C GLY A 59 27.67 12.60 -34.65
N VAL A 60 28.85 11.96 -34.61
CA VAL A 60 28.99 10.55 -34.98
C VAL A 60 28.77 9.67 -33.75
N LEU A 61 27.70 8.89 -33.76
CA LEU A 61 27.47 7.82 -32.80
C LEU A 61 28.18 6.53 -33.25
N PRO A 62 28.66 5.67 -32.33
CA PRO A 62 29.35 4.44 -32.67
C PRO A 62 28.40 3.41 -33.29
N ASP A 63 28.89 2.65 -34.28
CA ASP A 63 28.15 1.55 -34.91
C ASP A 63 27.93 0.35 -33.97
N LYS A 64 28.73 0.25 -32.90
CA LYS A 64 28.64 -0.83 -31.90
C LYS A 64 27.57 -0.51 -30.84
N SER A 65 26.68 -1.46 -30.57
CA SER A 65 25.75 -1.38 -29.43
C SER A 65 26.51 -1.41 -28.12
N LEU A 66 26.45 -0.32 -27.37
CA LEU A 66 26.85 -0.24 -25.95
C LEU A 66 25.71 -0.79 -25.09
N SER A 67 26.02 -1.39 -23.93
CA SER A 67 24.99 -1.65 -22.91
C SER A 67 24.75 -0.43 -22.03
N ARG A 68 23.59 -0.35 -21.38
CA ARG A 68 23.34 0.71 -20.38
C ARG A 68 24.33 0.60 -19.21
N SER A 69 24.69 -0.62 -18.81
CA SER A 69 25.71 -0.89 -17.78
C SER A 69 27.07 -0.32 -18.15
N GLU A 70 27.50 -0.44 -19.42
CA GLU A 70 28.76 0.12 -19.91
C GLU A 70 28.76 1.65 -19.86
N ILE A 71 27.65 2.28 -20.25
CA ILE A 71 27.50 3.75 -20.17
C ILE A 71 27.55 4.21 -18.72
N LEU A 72 26.81 3.54 -17.83
CA LEU A 72 26.77 3.85 -16.39
C LEU A 72 28.14 3.71 -15.75
N LEU A 73 28.86 2.61 -15.99
CA LEU A 73 30.20 2.39 -15.46
C LEU A 73 31.22 3.40 -15.99
N ALA A 74 31.15 3.74 -17.27
CA ALA A 74 32.02 4.76 -17.84
C ALA A 74 31.77 6.13 -17.19
N VAL A 75 30.52 6.55 -17.04
CA VAL A 75 30.20 7.81 -16.34
C VAL A 75 30.60 7.76 -14.87
N ALA A 76 30.37 6.63 -14.18
CA ALA A 76 30.77 6.44 -12.79
C ALA A 76 32.28 6.53 -12.58
N ARG A 77 33.08 5.92 -13.47
CA ARG A 77 34.55 6.06 -13.44
C ARG A 77 34.99 7.49 -13.70
N GLY A 78 34.29 8.21 -14.58
CA GLY A 78 34.57 9.61 -14.85
C GLY A 78 34.30 10.49 -13.63
N LEU A 79 33.21 10.20 -12.91
CA LEU A 79 32.88 10.85 -11.64
C LEU A 79 33.91 10.56 -10.55
N GLU A 80 34.29 9.29 -10.37
CA GLU A 80 35.34 8.89 -9.41
C GLU A 80 36.68 9.58 -9.69
N GLN A 81 37.04 9.78 -10.95
CA GLN A 81 38.29 10.47 -11.33
C GLN A 81 38.19 11.99 -11.23
N ALA A 82 37.00 12.56 -11.47
CA ALA A 82 36.80 14.00 -11.52
C ALA A 82 36.51 14.62 -10.14
N VAL A 83 36.05 13.83 -9.17
CA VAL A 83 35.65 14.28 -7.84
C VAL A 83 36.50 13.59 -6.76
N ASP A 84 37.35 14.36 -6.11
CA ASP A 84 38.24 13.84 -5.07
C ASP A 84 37.45 13.18 -3.93
N GLY A 85 37.86 11.95 -3.57
CA GLY A 85 37.27 11.18 -2.47
C GLY A 85 35.98 10.43 -2.81
N LEU A 86 35.43 10.56 -4.03
CA LEU A 86 34.24 9.82 -4.45
C LEU A 86 34.60 8.42 -4.95
N LYS A 87 34.23 7.37 -4.21
CA LYS A 87 34.49 5.97 -4.59
C LYS A 87 33.54 5.48 -5.69
N LEU A 88 33.97 4.49 -6.49
CA LEU A 88 33.17 3.90 -7.55
C LEU A 88 31.72 3.54 -7.17
N PRO A 89 31.41 2.92 -6.01
CA PRO A 89 30.02 2.60 -5.68
C PRO A 89 29.13 3.84 -5.54
N ALA A 90 29.62 4.90 -4.89
CA ALA A 90 28.89 6.15 -4.78
C ALA A 90 28.77 6.86 -6.14
N ALA A 91 29.83 6.85 -6.94
CA ALA A 91 29.82 7.40 -8.30
C ALA A 91 28.82 6.67 -9.21
N PHE A 92 28.71 5.35 -9.08
CA PHE A 92 27.75 4.53 -9.83
C PHE A 92 26.30 4.86 -9.46
N ARG A 93 25.99 5.04 -8.17
CA ARG A 93 24.66 5.51 -7.73
C ARG A 93 24.33 6.89 -8.33
N LYS A 94 25.28 7.82 -8.33
CA LYS A 94 25.10 9.16 -8.93
C LYS A 94 24.88 9.08 -10.45
N ALA A 95 25.65 8.25 -11.15
CA ALA A 95 25.47 8.02 -12.58
C ALA A 95 24.09 7.41 -12.91
N LYS A 96 23.59 6.49 -12.05
CA LYS A 96 22.25 5.92 -12.19
C LYS A 96 21.16 6.99 -12.01
N ALA A 97 21.31 7.87 -11.03
CA ALA A 97 20.39 8.96 -10.77
C ALA A 97 20.42 10.08 -11.83
N SER A 98 21.50 10.20 -12.62
CA SER A 98 21.73 11.34 -13.51
C SER A 98 20.97 11.31 -14.84
N LYS A 99 19.87 10.56 -14.95
CA LYS A 99 18.98 10.53 -16.13
C LYS A 99 19.69 10.29 -17.48
N LEU A 100 20.73 9.43 -17.50
CA LEU A 100 21.52 9.17 -18.70
C LEU A 100 20.70 8.57 -19.86
N HIS A 101 19.56 7.95 -19.57
CA HIS A 101 18.59 7.45 -20.56
C HIS A 101 18.04 8.55 -21.48
N LEU A 102 18.18 9.84 -21.11
CA LEU A 102 17.78 10.96 -21.95
C LEU A 102 18.73 11.19 -23.13
N LEU A 103 19.97 10.68 -23.04
CA LEU A 103 20.99 10.83 -24.07
C LEU A 103 20.68 9.96 -25.28
N ARG A 104 21.02 10.44 -26.48
CA ARG A 104 20.79 9.69 -27.72
C ARG A 104 21.56 8.38 -27.81
N VAL A 105 22.71 8.28 -27.14
CA VAL A 105 23.46 7.03 -27.04
C VAL A 105 22.65 5.91 -26.39
N ASP A 106 21.68 6.21 -25.51
CA ASP A 106 20.79 5.20 -24.92
C ASP A 106 19.96 4.46 -25.96
N ARG A 107 19.54 5.16 -27.03
CA ARG A 107 18.73 4.58 -28.11
C ARG A 107 19.46 3.51 -28.92
N LEU A 108 20.79 3.47 -28.80
CA LEU A 108 21.64 2.49 -29.45
C LEU A 108 21.91 1.25 -28.56
N THR A 109 21.44 1.29 -27.32
CA THR A 109 21.62 0.19 -26.37
C THR A 109 20.74 -1.00 -26.72
N ARG A 110 21.17 -2.19 -26.29
CA ARG A 110 20.42 -3.44 -26.52
C ARG A 110 19.12 -3.42 -25.72
N GLU A 111 19.19 -2.87 -24.52
CA GLU A 111 18.10 -2.70 -23.57
C GLU A 111 17.01 -1.78 -24.13
N TYR A 112 17.38 -0.63 -24.73
CA TYR A 112 16.40 0.24 -25.38
C TYR A 112 15.71 -0.46 -26.58
N ARG A 113 16.44 -1.19 -27.41
CA ARG A 113 15.86 -1.93 -28.55
C ARG A 113 14.85 -2.97 -28.08
N GLN A 114 15.19 -3.70 -27.02
CA GLN A 114 14.31 -4.68 -26.42
C GLN A 114 13.07 -4.04 -25.78
N GLU A 115 13.20 -2.89 -25.11
CA GLU A 115 12.04 -2.13 -24.62
C GLU A 115 11.10 -1.74 -25.77
N GLN A 116 11.64 -1.36 -26.93
CA GLN A 116 10.83 -1.07 -28.13
C GLN A 116 10.17 -2.33 -28.69
N GLU A 117 10.88 -3.45 -28.75
CA GLU A 117 10.32 -4.74 -29.19
C GLU A 117 9.20 -5.22 -28.25
N LEU A 118 9.39 -5.07 -26.94
CA LEU A 118 8.39 -5.43 -25.93
C LEU A 118 7.16 -4.51 -25.98
N ARG A 119 7.35 -3.22 -26.24
CA ARG A 119 6.24 -2.29 -26.51
C ARG A 119 5.49 -2.66 -27.78
N ALA A 120 6.19 -2.84 -28.90
CA ALA A 120 5.59 -3.24 -30.17
C ALA A 120 4.84 -4.58 -30.07
N TYR A 121 5.37 -5.54 -29.30
CA TYR A 121 4.71 -6.82 -29.03
C TYR A 121 3.40 -6.62 -28.25
N ARG A 122 3.41 -5.79 -27.20
CA ARG A 122 2.21 -5.45 -26.41
C ARG A 122 1.17 -4.72 -27.24
N ASP A 123 1.60 -3.75 -28.03
CA ASP A 123 0.72 -2.97 -28.92
C ASP A 123 0.07 -3.85 -30.00
N SER A 124 0.80 -4.90 -30.45
CA SER A 124 0.29 -5.88 -31.42
C SER A 124 -0.56 -6.99 -30.80
N ASN A 125 -0.55 -7.15 -29.47
CA ASN A 125 -1.29 -8.18 -28.74
C ASN A 125 -1.93 -7.62 -27.45
N PRO A 126 -2.87 -6.67 -27.57
CA PRO A 126 -3.58 -6.12 -26.41
C PRO A 126 -4.34 -7.24 -25.69
N GLY A 127 -4.13 -7.39 -24.38
CA GLY A 127 -4.82 -8.37 -23.53
C GLY A 127 -4.09 -9.70 -23.31
N SER A 128 -2.99 -9.99 -24.01
CA SER A 128 -2.21 -11.22 -23.77
C SER A 128 -1.07 -11.00 -22.76
N GLU A 129 -1.39 -10.91 -21.47
CA GLU A 129 -0.35 -10.88 -20.42
C GLU A 129 0.44 -12.19 -20.32
N LYS A 130 -0.07 -13.30 -20.89
CA LYS A 130 0.34 -14.65 -20.49
C LYS A 130 1.52 -15.30 -21.22
N SER A 131 2.16 -14.68 -22.23
CA SER A 131 3.46 -15.22 -22.69
C SER A 131 4.23 -14.26 -23.60
N ILE A 132 4.83 -13.21 -23.04
CA ILE A 132 5.93 -12.52 -23.75
C ILE A 132 7.05 -13.56 -23.97
N PRO A 133 7.47 -13.85 -25.21
CA PRO A 133 8.49 -14.85 -25.48
C PRO A 133 9.79 -14.60 -24.69
N ASP A 134 10.38 -15.65 -24.14
CA ASP A 134 11.65 -15.57 -23.40
C ASP A 134 12.80 -14.96 -24.22
N SER A 135 12.71 -15.00 -25.55
CA SER A 135 13.65 -14.35 -26.46
C SER A 135 13.62 -12.82 -26.38
N ILE A 136 12.50 -12.23 -25.95
CA ILE A 136 12.33 -10.78 -25.75
C ILE A 136 12.81 -10.38 -24.34
N TRP A 137 13.00 -11.33 -23.41
CA TRP A 137 13.47 -11.05 -22.07
C TRP A 137 14.97 -11.27 -21.91
N THR A 138 15.74 -10.19 -21.79
CA THR A 138 16.97 -10.17 -20.98
C THR A 138 16.60 -10.15 -19.50
N ARG A 139 15.96 -11.21 -19.00
CA ARG A 139 16.00 -11.41 -17.54
C ARG A 139 17.47 -11.49 -17.17
N ASN A 140 17.83 -10.82 -16.09
CA ASN A 140 19.15 -10.93 -15.46
C ASN A 140 19.28 -12.37 -14.93
N ARG A 141 19.49 -13.34 -15.83
CA ARG A 141 19.46 -14.79 -15.56
C ARG A 141 20.48 -15.16 -14.48
N ASN A 142 21.49 -14.32 -14.31
CA ASN A 142 22.57 -14.49 -13.36
C ASN A 142 22.34 -13.78 -12.02
N ALA A 143 21.20 -13.11 -11.80
CA ALA A 143 20.98 -12.36 -10.56
C ALA A 143 21.08 -13.24 -9.30
N LEU A 144 20.63 -14.50 -9.38
CA LEU A 144 20.79 -15.48 -8.30
C LEU A 144 22.26 -15.88 -8.11
N ASP A 145 22.98 -16.13 -9.20
CA ASP A 145 24.41 -16.46 -9.17
C ASP A 145 25.25 -15.31 -8.62
N TYR A 146 24.93 -14.08 -9.01
CA TYR A 146 25.57 -12.85 -8.53
C TYR A 146 25.34 -12.62 -7.04
N ARG A 147 24.12 -12.91 -6.54
CA ARG A 147 23.83 -12.86 -5.09
C ARG A 147 24.64 -13.90 -4.33
N ALA A 148 24.70 -15.14 -4.83
CA ALA A 148 25.50 -16.20 -4.23
C ALA A 148 26.99 -15.82 -4.19
N ALA A 149 27.53 -15.26 -5.27
CA ALA A 149 28.90 -14.77 -5.33
C ALA A 149 29.16 -13.64 -4.32
N LEU A 150 28.31 -12.61 -4.28
CA LEU A 150 28.44 -11.50 -3.31
C LEU A 150 28.40 -12.00 -1.86
N ARG A 151 27.55 -12.99 -1.56
CA ARG A 151 27.51 -13.64 -0.25
C ARG A 151 28.83 -14.33 0.08
N THR A 152 29.40 -15.09 -0.85
CA THR A 152 30.73 -15.72 -0.64
C THR A 152 31.84 -14.70 -0.43
N LEU A 153 31.70 -13.50 -1.01
CA LEU A 153 32.62 -12.38 -0.86
C LEU A 153 32.37 -11.55 0.43
N GLY A 154 31.37 -11.92 1.23
CA GLY A 154 31.09 -11.33 2.55
C GLY A 154 30.00 -10.26 2.58
N ALA A 155 29.19 -10.12 1.53
CA ALA A 155 28.03 -9.21 1.55
C ALA A 155 26.94 -9.70 2.52
N PRO A 156 26.24 -8.81 3.25
CA PRO A 156 25.10 -9.18 4.10
C PRO A 156 23.92 -9.74 3.30
N ASP A 157 23.28 -10.80 3.79
CA ASP A 157 22.14 -11.48 3.12
C ASP A 157 20.77 -10.75 3.25
N TYR A 158 20.77 -9.43 3.39
CA TYR A 158 19.55 -8.64 3.64
C TYR A 158 19.39 -7.53 2.61
N SER A 159 18.15 -7.18 2.29
CA SER A 159 17.84 -6.11 1.32
C SER A 159 18.47 -4.77 1.71
N LEU A 160 18.39 -4.44 3.00
CA LEU A 160 18.99 -3.25 3.60
C LEU A 160 19.66 -3.63 4.92
N THR A 161 20.90 -3.20 5.13
CA THR A 161 21.64 -3.44 6.39
C THR A 161 22.22 -2.13 6.89
N ILE A 162 22.13 -1.87 8.19
CA ILE A 162 22.70 -0.68 8.85
C ILE A 162 23.66 -1.11 9.93
N ASP A 163 24.91 -0.64 9.87
CA ASP A 163 25.91 -0.93 10.89
C ASP A 163 25.74 -0.02 12.13
N LYS A 164 26.48 -0.33 13.21
CA LYS A 164 26.46 0.47 14.45
C LYS A 164 26.94 1.92 14.29
N ALA A 165 27.69 2.20 13.21
CA ALA A 165 28.16 3.55 12.89
C ALA A 165 27.13 4.35 12.08
N GLY A 166 25.98 3.75 11.72
CA GLY A 166 24.94 4.39 10.92
C GLY A 166 25.23 4.40 9.42
N ARG A 167 26.12 3.51 8.95
CA ARG A 167 26.34 3.28 7.52
C ARG A 167 25.44 2.18 7.02
N VAL A 168 25.00 2.32 5.78
CA VAL A 168 23.98 1.51 5.13
C VAL A 168 24.57 0.80 3.94
N LEU A 169 24.20 -0.46 3.80
CA LEU A 169 24.39 -1.24 2.59
C LEU A 169 23.01 -1.59 2.02
N VAL A 170 22.75 -1.14 0.80
CA VAL A 170 21.55 -1.49 0.03
C VAL A 170 21.96 -2.58 -0.97
N HIS A 171 21.49 -3.80 -0.75
CA HIS A 171 22.01 -4.95 -1.48
C HIS A 171 21.67 -4.91 -2.96
N GLU A 172 20.51 -4.38 -3.34
CA GLU A 172 20.13 -4.23 -4.75
C GLU A 172 21.11 -3.32 -5.50
N GLN A 173 21.56 -2.22 -4.89
CA GLN A 173 22.54 -1.31 -5.49
C GLN A 173 23.91 -1.98 -5.67
N LEU A 174 24.31 -2.82 -4.70
CA LEU A 174 25.55 -3.62 -4.80
C LEU A 174 25.43 -4.67 -5.91
N LEU A 175 24.30 -5.36 -6.00
CA LEU A 175 24.03 -6.39 -7.00
C LEU A 175 24.07 -5.82 -8.42
N GLU A 176 23.48 -4.65 -8.64
CA GLU A 176 23.51 -3.96 -9.94
C GLU A 176 24.91 -3.55 -10.34
N LEU A 177 25.69 -2.97 -9.41
CA LEU A 177 27.08 -2.61 -9.68
C LEU A 177 27.91 -3.85 -10.01
N TYR A 178 27.75 -4.93 -9.23
CA TYR A 178 28.43 -6.19 -9.48
C TYR A 178 28.09 -6.76 -10.87
N GLY A 179 26.80 -6.81 -11.22
CA GLY A 179 26.37 -7.25 -12.55
C GLY A 179 26.95 -6.39 -13.66
N ALA A 180 26.96 -5.07 -13.50
CA ALA A 180 27.57 -4.16 -14.46
C ALA A 180 29.07 -4.43 -14.64
N LEU A 181 29.81 -4.68 -13.54
CA LEU A 181 31.24 -4.96 -13.57
C LEU A 181 31.58 -6.28 -14.27
N VAL A 182 30.80 -7.33 -14.02
CA VAL A 182 30.99 -8.65 -14.63
C VAL A 182 30.62 -8.65 -16.11
N GLU A 183 29.59 -7.89 -16.51
CA GLU A 183 29.09 -7.86 -17.89
C GLU A 183 29.88 -6.91 -18.80
N ALA A 184 30.58 -5.94 -18.23
CA ALA A 184 31.40 -4.99 -18.98
C ALA A 184 32.67 -5.65 -19.52
N LYS A 185 32.66 -6.00 -20.81
CA LYS A 185 33.76 -6.71 -21.50
C LYS A 185 35.11 -5.99 -21.45
N ASP A 186 35.08 -4.66 -21.40
CA ASP A 186 36.26 -3.80 -21.41
C ASP A 186 36.67 -3.35 -19.99
N PHE A 187 36.01 -3.85 -18.94
CA PHE A 187 36.38 -3.54 -17.56
C PHE A 187 37.51 -4.46 -17.10
N THR A 188 38.61 -3.88 -16.65
CA THR A 188 39.70 -4.60 -15.99
C THR A 188 39.87 -4.03 -14.58
N PRO A 189 39.76 -4.85 -13.52
CA PRO A 189 39.99 -4.38 -12.17
C PRO A 189 41.46 -3.97 -11.99
N PRO A 190 41.78 -3.00 -11.12
CA PRO A 190 43.15 -2.47 -10.97
C PRO A 190 44.21 -3.53 -10.62
N ASN A 191 43.79 -4.58 -9.91
CA ASN A 191 44.61 -5.71 -9.47
C ASN A 191 44.52 -6.94 -10.41
N GLY A 192 43.71 -6.88 -11.47
CA GLY A 192 43.47 -8.01 -12.38
C GLY A 192 42.56 -9.12 -11.83
N ASP A 193 42.16 -9.04 -10.55
CA ASP A 193 41.30 -10.02 -9.87
C ASP A 193 39.98 -9.37 -9.46
N MET A 194 38.88 -9.81 -10.09
CA MET A 194 37.55 -9.26 -9.85
C MET A 194 37.08 -9.53 -8.43
N ASP A 195 37.22 -10.75 -7.92
CA ASP A 195 36.71 -11.14 -6.60
C ASP A 195 37.43 -10.36 -5.50
N LEU A 196 38.76 -10.24 -5.63
CA LEU A 196 39.57 -9.44 -4.72
C LEU A 196 39.20 -7.96 -4.80
N PHE A 197 38.98 -7.42 -6.01
CA PHE A 197 38.53 -6.03 -6.19
C PHE A 197 37.14 -5.77 -5.58
N ILE A 198 36.21 -6.72 -5.72
CA ILE A 198 34.89 -6.63 -5.08
C ILE A 198 35.03 -6.63 -3.56
N HIS A 199 35.80 -7.58 -3.02
CA HIS A 199 35.98 -7.74 -1.57
C HIS A 199 36.69 -6.55 -0.92
N GLU A 200 37.78 -6.06 -1.52
CA GLU A 200 38.62 -5.02 -0.91
C GLU A 200 38.13 -3.60 -1.20
N GLN A 201 37.48 -3.35 -2.34
CA GLN A 201 37.16 -1.98 -2.78
C GLN A 201 35.66 -1.74 -2.94
N ILE A 202 34.93 -2.62 -3.63
CA ILE A 202 33.52 -2.39 -3.93
C ILE A 202 32.64 -2.56 -2.70
N LEU A 203 32.77 -3.68 -1.97
CA LEU A 203 31.94 -3.98 -0.81
C LEU A 203 32.18 -2.93 0.31
N PRO A 204 33.42 -2.62 0.72
CA PRO A 204 33.67 -1.55 1.70
C PRO A 204 33.24 -0.16 1.22
N GLY A 205 33.38 0.12 -0.08
CA GLY A 205 32.94 1.38 -0.68
C GLY A 205 31.43 1.53 -0.86
N SER A 206 30.67 0.42 -0.75
CA SER A 206 29.21 0.42 -0.90
C SER A 206 28.49 0.86 0.38
N TRP A 207 29.15 0.81 1.53
CA TRP A 207 28.62 1.35 2.79
C TRP A 207 28.61 2.87 2.77
N ALA A 208 27.42 3.47 2.80
CA ALA A 208 27.25 4.92 2.78
C ALA A 208 26.50 5.42 4.03
N PRO A 209 26.74 6.65 4.51
CA PRO A 209 25.97 7.22 5.62
C PRO A 209 24.46 7.20 5.35
N LEU A 210 23.67 6.72 6.31
CA LEU A 210 22.20 6.60 6.18
C LEU A 210 21.55 7.94 5.77
N ARG A 211 22.00 9.04 6.38
CA ARG A 211 21.51 10.39 6.09
C ARG A 211 21.66 10.75 4.60
N GLU A 212 22.81 10.43 4.00
CA GLU A 212 23.08 10.73 2.59
C GLU A 212 22.11 9.96 1.68
N LEU A 213 21.92 8.66 1.94
CA LEU A 213 21.01 7.85 1.13
C LEU A 213 19.55 8.26 1.29
N LEU A 214 19.12 8.67 2.49
CA LEU A 214 17.76 9.18 2.72
C LEU A 214 17.51 10.50 1.97
N VAL A 215 18.49 11.43 1.96
CA VAL A 215 18.42 12.66 1.15
C VAL A 215 18.38 12.32 -0.34
N GLU A 216 19.06 11.27 -0.77
CA GLU A 216 19.01 10.75 -2.14
C GLU A 216 17.71 9.99 -2.48
N GLY A 217 16.81 9.81 -1.51
CA GLY A 217 15.48 9.21 -1.70
C GLY A 217 15.38 7.73 -1.37
N LEU A 218 16.26 7.19 -0.52
CA LEU A 218 16.12 5.84 0.03
C LEU A 218 14.76 5.70 0.74
N ALA A 219 13.98 4.71 0.34
CA ALA A 219 12.72 4.38 1.01
C ALA A 219 13.00 3.72 2.37
N VAL A 220 12.24 4.11 3.40
CA VAL A 220 12.30 3.47 4.71
C VAL A 220 11.35 2.27 4.72
N PRO A 221 11.83 1.05 5.01
CA PRO A 221 10.98 -0.14 5.08
C PRO A 221 9.79 0.08 6.03
N ASN A 222 8.60 -0.38 5.63
CA ASN A 222 7.34 -0.30 6.40
C ASN A 222 6.87 1.11 6.81
N HIS A 223 7.57 2.18 6.43
CA HIS A 223 7.25 3.54 6.88
C HIS A 223 7.10 4.49 5.70
N ARG A 224 6.20 5.45 5.85
CA ARG A 224 6.02 6.55 4.89
C ARG A 224 5.83 7.87 5.61
N VAL A 225 6.18 8.95 4.94
CA VAL A 225 5.98 10.31 5.45
C VAL A 225 4.66 10.82 4.89
N ILE A 226 3.74 11.22 5.77
CA ILE A 226 2.45 11.79 5.36
C ILE A 226 2.36 13.26 5.77
N PRO A 227 1.89 14.16 4.88
CA PRO A 227 1.64 15.56 5.21
C PRO A 227 0.29 15.69 5.94
N LEU A 228 0.23 16.64 6.88
CA LEU A 228 -0.93 16.93 7.70
C LEU A 228 -1.45 18.34 7.43
N TYR A 229 -2.77 18.48 7.43
CA TYR A 229 -3.53 19.70 7.13
C TYR A 229 -4.63 19.93 8.16
N ASP A 230 -5.04 21.18 8.32
CA ASP A 230 -6.23 21.54 9.09
C ASP A 230 -7.50 21.48 8.22
N ASP A 231 -8.64 21.76 8.84
CA ASP A 231 -9.96 21.84 8.21
C ASP A 231 -10.04 22.91 7.10
N ALA A 232 -9.18 23.93 7.14
CA ALA A 232 -9.08 24.97 6.11
C ALA A 232 -8.09 24.61 4.99
N GLY A 233 -7.46 23.44 5.05
CA GLY A 233 -6.44 22.99 4.10
C GLY A 233 -5.09 23.66 4.25
N LYS A 234 -4.83 24.29 5.40
CA LYS A 234 -3.51 24.83 5.73
C LYS A 234 -2.59 23.70 6.18
N TYR A 235 -1.39 23.65 5.61
CA TYR A 235 -0.36 22.71 6.02
C TYR A 235 0.04 22.91 7.49
N ILE A 236 0.06 21.84 8.28
CA ILE A 236 0.45 21.85 9.70
C ILE A 236 1.75 21.07 9.96
N GLY A 237 2.24 20.26 9.02
CA GLY A 237 3.49 19.52 9.16
C GLY A 237 3.45 18.13 8.53
N ARG A 238 4.40 17.27 8.87
CA ARG A 238 4.46 15.86 8.46
C ARG A 238 4.63 14.96 9.66
N VAL A 239 4.18 13.72 9.51
CA VAL A 239 4.43 12.64 10.46
C VAL A 239 4.93 11.40 9.73
N ILE A 240 5.64 10.54 10.45
CA ILE A 240 6.03 9.22 9.95
C ILE A 240 4.91 8.24 10.33
N GLN A 241 4.32 7.60 9.32
CA GLN A 241 3.31 6.57 9.48
C GLN A 241 3.91 5.19 9.22
N HIS A 242 3.63 4.23 10.09
CA HIS A 242 3.84 2.82 9.83
C HIS A 242 2.73 2.29 8.92
N VAL A 243 3.10 1.71 7.78
CA VAL A 243 2.17 1.32 6.71
C VAL A 243 1.22 0.22 7.16
N VAL A 244 1.74 -0.85 7.80
CA VAL A 244 0.91 -2.00 8.22
C VAL A 244 0.06 -1.69 9.46
N HIS A 245 0.65 -1.04 10.46
CA HIS A 245 -0.07 -0.71 11.70
C HIS A 245 -1.08 0.43 11.49
N GLU A 246 -0.98 1.18 10.40
CA GLU A 246 -1.79 2.38 10.15
C GLU A 246 -1.74 3.34 11.36
N GLY A 247 -0.54 3.48 11.93
CA GLY A 247 -0.28 4.31 13.09
C GLY A 247 0.84 5.31 12.80
N VAL A 248 0.76 6.50 13.40
CA VAL A 248 1.76 7.56 13.25
C VAL A 248 2.63 7.68 14.47
N ILE A 249 3.90 8.03 14.29
CA ILE A 249 4.72 8.52 15.37
C ILE A 249 4.17 9.90 15.75
N PRO A 250 3.77 10.15 17.02
CA PRO A 250 3.15 11.41 17.44
C PRO A 250 4.20 12.51 17.57
N ARG A 251 4.72 12.93 16.42
CA ARG A 251 5.81 13.90 16.30
C ARG A 251 5.72 14.62 14.96
N LEU A 252 5.51 15.93 15.02
CA LEU A 252 5.44 16.75 13.82
C LEU A 252 6.81 17.23 13.35
N LEU A 253 7.00 17.09 12.05
CA LEU A 253 8.23 17.34 11.30
C LEU A 253 7.93 18.37 10.21
N TYR A 254 8.68 19.44 10.17
CA TYR A 254 8.40 20.58 9.30
C TYR A 254 9.42 20.71 8.18
N THR A 255 10.68 20.32 8.37
CA THR A 255 11.73 20.39 7.33
C THR A 255 12.16 19.02 6.80
N ASP A 256 12.72 18.97 5.59
CA ASP A 256 13.27 17.71 5.06
C ASP A 256 14.41 17.17 5.92
N ASP A 257 15.23 18.06 6.49
CA ASP A 257 16.27 17.67 7.42
C ASP A 257 15.70 16.99 8.68
N GLU A 258 14.60 17.51 9.24
CA GLU A 258 13.92 16.90 10.39
C GLU A 258 13.31 15.54 10.04
N VAL A 259 12.74 15.40 8.83
CA VAL A 259 12.21 14.12 8.34
C VAL A 259 13.32 13.08 8.19
N VAL A 260 14.42 13.46 7.55
CA VAL A 260 15.59 12.59 7.37
C VAL A 260 16.16 12.20 8.72
N GLU A 261 16.32 13.15 9.65
CA GLU A 261 16.85 12.86 10.98
C GLU A 261 15.93 11.91 11.76
N ALA A 262 14.61 12.14 11.73
CA ALA A 262 13.64 11.25 12.36
C ALA A 262 13.68 9.83 11.77
N GLN A 263 13.86 9.69 10.45
CA GLN A 263 14.03 8.40 9.78
C GLN A 263 15.36 7.70 10.16
N VAL A 264 16.45 8.46 10.30
CA VAL A 264 17.73 7.94 10.81
C VAL A 264 17.55 7.39 12.22
N LEU A 265 16.90 8.16 13.09
CA LEU A 265 16.67 7.79 14.49
C LEU A 265 15.75 6.56 14.59
N LEU A 266 14.68 6.52 13.81
CA LEU A 266 13.78 5.37 13.68
C LEU A 266 14.55 4.08 13.30
N LEU A 267 15.32 4.11 12.21
CA LEU A 267 16.03 2.94 11.71
C LEU A 267 17.19 2.51 12.61
N THR A 268 17.82 3.44 13.32
CA THR A 268 18.91 3.11 14.27
C THR A 268 18.40 2.78 15.67
N GLY A 269 17.09 2.80 15.89
CA GLY A 269 16.47 2.56 17.19
C GLY A 269 16.90 3.61 18.23
N ARG A 270 17.10 4.87 17.83
CA ARG A 270 17.43 6.00 18.71
C ARG A 270 16.22 6.90 18.91
N GLU A 271 16.25 7.73 19.95
CA GLU A 271 15.15 8.65 20.25
C GLU A 271 15.11 9.81 19.23
N ILE A 272 13.91 10.15 18.70
CA ILE A 272 13.67 11.30 17.83
C ILE A 272 13.73 12.61 18.64
N HIS A 273 14.94 13.14 18.82
CA HIS A 273 15.17 14.34 19.62
C HIS A 273 14.88 15.66 18.88
N SER A 274 14.77 15.65 17.56
CA SER A 274 14.54 16.82 16.70
C SER A 274 13.07 17.03 16.33
N GLY A 275 12.76 18.19 15.73
CA GLY A 275 11.41 18.64 15.39
C GLY A 275 11.07 20.01 16.01
N THR A 276 10.42 20.89 15.24
CA THR A 276 9.92 22.20 15.72
C THR A 276 8.97 22.10 16.91
N SER A 277 8.41 20.92 17.16
CA SER A 277 7.66 20.60 18.38
C SER A 277 8.45 20.90 19.67
N ARG A 278 9.79 21.02 19.65
CA ARG A 278 10.61 21.47 20.79
C ARG A 278 10.95 22.97 20.78
N ASN A 279 10.71 23.69 19.68
CA ASN A 279 11.05 25.10 19.55
C ASN A 279 9.85 26.00 19.89
N ARG A 280 9.87 26.56 21.11
CA ARG A 280 8.79 27.40 21.66
C ARG A 280 8.40 28.58 20.76
N GLU A 281 9.35 29.17 20.04
CA GLU A 281 9.09 30.32 19.16
C GLU A 281 8.24 29.90 17.95
N LEU A 282 8.58 28.77 17.33
CA LEU A 282 7.82 28.21 16.21
C LEU A 282 6.45 27.71 16.70
N LEU A 283 6.36 27.05 17.85
CA LEU A 283 5.10 26.58 18.43
C LEU A 283 4.05 27.70 18.59
N SER A 284 4.49 28.90 18.96
CA SER A 284 3.61 30.05 19.13
C SER A 284 2.95 30.53 17.83
N MET A 285 3.57 30.25 16.68
CA MET A 285 3.04 30.60 15.35
C MET A 285 2.01 29.61 14.81
N PHE A 286 2.08 28.36 15.27
CA PHE A 286 1.29 27.26 14.70
C PHE A 286 0.10 26.81 15.56
N ASN A 287 -0.05 27.33 16.79
CA ASN A 287 -1.02 26.94 17.83
C ASN A 287 -2.42 26.57 17.30
N PRO A 288 -2.68 25.30 16.91
CA PRO A 288 -4.01 24.86 16.56
C PRO A 288 -4.77 24.72 17.87
N ARG A 289 -5.99 25.25 17.93
CA ARG A 289 -6.85 25.06 19.09
C ARG A 289 -7.06 23.56 19.34
N PHE A 290 -7.03 23.20 20.61
CA PHE A 290 -6.69 21.91 21.23
C PHE A 290 -7.41 20.63 20.78
N ASP A 291 -8.45 20.72 19.95
CA ASP A 291 -9.31 19.58 19.58
C ASP A 291 -9.75 19.65 18.12
N LYS A 292 -8.82 20.00 17.22
CA LYS A 292 -9.12 20.04 15.79
C LYS A 292 -8.77 18.72 15.12
N PRO A 293 -9.68 18.17 14.28
CA PRO A 293 -9.37 17.03 13.44
C PRO A 293 -8.22 17.38 12.49
N VAL A 294 -7.36 16.40 12.23
CA VAL A 294 -6.27 16.53 11.24
C VAL A 294 -6.60 15.78 9.96
N PHE A 295 -6.15 16.34 8.85
CA PHE A 295 -6.42 15.83 7.51
C PHE A 295 -5.13 15.48 6.80
N THR A 296 -5.20 14.55 5.85
CA THR A 296 -4.14 14.25 4.89
C THR A 296 -4.66 14.44 3.47
N ILE A 297 -3.78 14.36 2.48
CA ILE A 297 -4.17 14.45 1.07
C ILE A 297 -4.73 13.11 0.58
N ARG A 298 -5.79 13.17 -0.23
CA ARG A 298 -6.36 12.00 -0.89
C ARG A 298 -5.30 11.28 -1.75
N PRO A 299 -5.17 9.94 -1.65
CA PRO A 299 -4.27 9.16 -2.51
C PRO A 299 -4.50 9.48 -4.01
N GLY A 300 -3.41 9.64 -4.77
CA GLY A 300 -3.47 9.94 -6.21
C GLY A 300 -3.47 11.43 -6.57
N THR A 301 -3.68 12.33 -5.62
CA THR A 301 -3.54 13.77 -5.83
C THR A 301 -2.06 14.13 -6.02
N GLN A 302 -1.70 14.85 -7.10
CA GLN A 302 -0.32 15.27 -7.34
C GLN A 302 0.13 16.24 -6.25
N PHE A 303 1.06 15.80 -5.40
CA PHE A 303 1.63 16.62 -4.34
C PHE A 303 3.01 17.18 -4.73
N LEU A 304 3.33 18.38 -4.21
CA LEU A 304 4.68 18.94 -4.29
C LEU A 304 5.65 18.04 -3.52
N LYS A 305 6.65 17.49 -4.22
CA LYS A 305 7.73 16.71 -3.59
C LYS A 305 8.57 17.52 -2.60
N SER A 306 8.51 18.85 -2.66
CA SER A 306 9.29 19.77 -1.84
C SER A 306 8.46 20.44 -0.76
N VAL A 307 9.07 20.63 0.39
CA VAL A 307 8.47 21.13 1.63
C VAL A 307 8.13 22.61 1.58
N PRO A 308 6.89 22.99 1.91
CA PRO A 308 6.57 24.38 2.24
C PRO A 308 7.37 24.81 3.48
N THR A 309 8.14 25.87 3.36
CA THR A 309 8.80 26.52 4.50
C THR A 309 7.77 27.33 5.30
N HIS A 310 8.12 27.74 6.52
CA HIS A 310 7.28 28.64 7.34
C HIS A 310 6.96 29.99 6.65
N GLU A 311 7.70 30.32 5.58
CA GLU A 311 7.50 31.51 4.75
C GLU A 311 6.55 31.26 3.57
N THR A 312 6.29 30.01 3.20
CA THR A 312 5.38 29.63 2.12
C THR A 312 4.14 28.96 2.70
N THR A 313 3.06 29.75 2.90
CA THR A 313 1.75 29.22 3.28
C THR A 313 1.17 28.42 2.12
N TYR A 314 1.39 27.11 2.13
CA TYR A 314 0.76 26.20 1.20
C TYR A 314 -0.64 25.84 1.72
N GLN A 315 -1.63 26.08 0.86
CA GLN A 315 -3.03 25.74 1.12
C GLN A 315 -3.52 24.79 0.03
N VAL A 316 -4.14 23.70 0.45
CA VAL A 316 -4.78 22.71 -0.41
C VAL A 316 -6.28 22.92 -0.37
N SER A 317 -6.97 22.63 -1.48
CA SER A 317 -8.43 22.67 -1.50
C SER A 317 -9.01 21.65 -0.51
N ALA A 318 -9.98 22.05 0.30
CA ALA A 318 -10.61 21.17 1.28
C ALA A 318 -11.21 19.89 0.64
N GLY A 319 -11.61 19.95 -0.64
CA GLY A 319 -12.13 18.79 -1.38
C GLY A 319 -11.08 17.72 -1.71
N GLU A 320 -9.79 18.04 -1.62
CA GLU A 320 -8.66 17.12 -1.84
C GLU A 320 -8.17 16.47 -0.54
N LEU A 321 -8.76 16.86 0.60
CA LEU A 321 -8.40 16.37 1.92
C LEU A 321 -9.24 15.18 2.35
N VAL A 322 -8.63 14.33 3.15
CA VAL A 322 -9.27 13.18 3.80
C VAL A 322 -8.95 13.25 5.29
N LEU A 323 -9.99 13.13 6.12
CA LEU A 323 -9.84 13.07 7.57
C LEU A 323 -8.95 11.88 7.95
N LEU A 324 -8.00 12.09 8.86
CA LEU A 324 -7.30 10.99 9.53
C LEU A 324 -8.05 10.68 10.84
N PRO A 325 -8.89 9.62 10.87
CA PRO A 325 -9.70 9.35 12.04
C PRO A 325 -8.84 8.97 13.24
N GLY A 326 -9.27 9.37 14.44
CA GLY A 326 -8.56 9.09 15.68
C GLY A 326 -7.36 10.00 15.94
N LEU A 327 -7.07 10.96 15.05
CA LEU A 327 -6.02 11.95 15.25
C LEU A 327 -6.59 13.37 15.37
N ASN A 328 -6.13 14.09 16.39
CA ASN A 328 -6.37 15.51 16.60
C ASN A 328 -5.03 16.24 16.76
N GLY A 329 -5.01 17.55 16.49
CA GLY A 329 -3.85 18.38 16.82
C GLY A 329 -3.83 18.72 18.31
N GLY A 330 -2.73 18.48 19.02
CA GLY A 330 -2.64 18.68 20.47
C GLY A 330 -1.29 19.22 20.98
N ILE A 331 -1.25 19.62 22.25
CA ILE A 331 -0.03 20.04 22.96
C ILE A 331 0.15 19.12 24.17
N ILE A 332 1.33 18.50 24.30
CA ILE A 332 1.74 17.78 25.50
C ILE A 332 2.58 18.70 26.37
N GLU A 333 2.14 18.89 27.60
CA GLU A 333 2.93 19.52 28.65
C GLU A 333 3.69 18.44 29.44
N TYR A 334 5.01 18.60 29.54
CA TYR A 334 5.87 17.71 30.28
C TYR A 334 6.63 18.50 31.35
N SER A 335 6.49 18.09 32.60
CA SER A 335 7.15 18.70 33.75
C SER A 335 8.18 17.74 34.35
N THR A 336 9.47 18.09 34.30
CA THR A 336 10.55 17.42 35.04
C THR A 336 11.16 18.32 36.08
N GLY A 337 10.85 18.05 37.35
CA GLY A 337 11.32 18.87 38.47
C GLY A 337 10.78 20.30 38.38
N ARG A 338 11.66 21.29 38.19
CA ARG A 338 11.28 22.71 38.04
C ARG A 338 11.05 23.13 36.59
N ASN A 339 11.38 22.29 35.62
CA ASN A 339 11.30 22.65 34.20
C ASN A 339 9.97 22.17 33.62
N HIS A 340 9.25 23.10 32.99
CA HIS A 340 8.02 22.83 32.25
C HIS A 340 8.31 23.01 30.76
N PHE A 341 8.08 21.96 29.98
CA PHE A 341 8.21 21.95 28.53
C PHE A 341 6.83 21.77 27.91
N MET A 342 6.53 22.51 26.85
CA MET A 342 5.33 22.32 26.04
C MET A 342 5.78 21.85 24.65
N TYR A 343 5.20 20.75 24.17
CA TYR A 343 5.48 20.18 22.87
C TYR A 343 4.20 20.08 22.06
N TRP A 344 4.21 20.52 20.80
CA TRP A 344 3.10 20.27 19.90
C TRP A 344 3.20 18.87 19.27
N THR A 345 2.09 18.13 19.28
CA THR A 345 2.01 16.74 18.85
C THR A 345 0.70 16.48 18.11
N VAL A 346 0.62 15.37 17.39
CA VAL A 346 -0.67 14.77 17.06
C VAL A 346 -1.10 13.98 18.28
N ASP A 347 -2.30 14.25 18.76
CA ASP A 347 -2.97 13.51 19.83
C ASP A 347 -3.93 12.48 19.21
N GLY A 348 -4.13 11.36 19.89
CA GLY A 348 -5.01 10.28 19.45
C GLY A 348 -4.89 9.06 20.35
N GLU A 349 -5.66 8.01 20.09
CA GLU A 349 -5.60 6.78 20.87
C GLU A 349 -4.19 6.14 20.74
N ARG A 350 -3.39 6.28 21.80
CA ARG A 350 -1.99 5.86 21.83
C ARG A 350 -1.91 4.35 21.99
N VAL A 351 -1.16 3.72 21.08
CA VAL A 351 -0.82 2.29 21.10
C VAL A 351 0.70 2.19 21.31
N VAL A 352 1.10 1.78 22.50
CA VAL A 352 2.52 1.70 22.87
C VAL A 352 3.15 0.46 22.22
N SER A 353 4.34 0.61 21.65
CA SER A 353 5.10 -0.51 21.08
C SER A 353 5.79 -1.31 22.19
N SER A 354 5.42 -2.59 22.29
CA SER A 354 5.88 -3.56 23.30
C SER A 354 7.23 -4.22 23.06
N ALA A 355 7.92 -3.98 21.97
CA ALA A 355 9.13 -4.76 21.68
C ALA A 355 10.40 -4.24 22.39
N LEU A 356 10.29 -3.27 23.32
CA LEU A 356 11.44 -2.46 23.76
C LEU A 356 12.01 -2.81 25.15
N LEU A 357 11.47 -3.79 25.87
CA LEU A 357 11.91 -4.12 27.24
C LEU A 357 13.08 -5.11 27.28
N GLY A 358 14.25 -4.60 26.88
CA GLY A 358 15.54 -5.22 27.13
C GLY A 358 16.66 -4.18 27.13
N ARG A 359 16.89 -3.51 28.26
CA ARG A 359 17.98 -2.53 28.55
C ARG A 359 18.11 -1.28 27.67
N TYR A 360 17.36 -1.18 26.58
CA TYR A 360 17.27 0.04 25.77
C TYR A 360 15.93 0.77 25.96
N SER A 361 15.10 0.34 26.91
CA SER A 361 13.70 0.76 27.14
C SER A 361 13.46 2.19 27.65
N GLU A 362 14.30 3.17 27.30
CA GLU A 362 13.97 4.61 27.47
C GLU A 362 13.20 5.18 26.26
N PHE A 363 12.93 4.35 25.24
CA PHE A 363 12.29 4.75 23.98
C PHE A 363 10.79 5.06 24.13
N GLY A 364 10.48 6.31 24.45
CA GLY A 364 9.12 6.84 24.62
C GLY A 364 8.26 6.98 23.35
N TYR A 365 8.44 6.19 22.28
CA TYR A 365 7.60 6.27 21.08
C TYR A 365 6.64 5.09 20.95
N GLY A 366 5.36 5.37 21.15
CA GLY A 366 4.27 4.51 20.68
C GLY A 366 3.76 5.04 19.34
N TYR A 367 3.06 4.20 18.59
CA TYR A 367 2.25 4.66 17.47
C TYR A 367 0.94 5.22 18.01
N VAL A 368 0.40 6.24 17.35
CA VAL A 368 -0.98 6.66 17.53
C VAL A 368 -1.75 6.17 16.33
N MET A 369 -2.79 5.36 16.57
CA MET A 369 -3.53 4.72 15.49
C MET A 369 -4.31 5.77 14.70
N THR A 370 -4.20 5.74 13.38
CA THR A 370 -4.97 6.62 12.49
C THR A 370 -6.23 5.95 11.95
N LYS A 371 -6.52 4.76 12.46
CA LYS A 371 -7.74 4.00 12.17
C LYS A 371 -8.08 3.19 13.42
N PRO A 372 -9.18 3.51 14.12
CA PRO A 372 -9.56 2.83 15.34
C PRO A 372 -9.88 1.35 15.07
N TRP A 373 -9.82 0.54 16.13
CA TRP A 373 -10.33 -0.83 16.11
C TRP A 373 -11.84 -0.81 16.35
N LEU A 374 -12.56 -1.78 15.79
CA LEU A 374 -13.96 -2.02 16.10
C LEU A 374 -14.08 -2.33 17.59
N SER A 375 -14.98 -1.60 18.22
CA SER A 375 -15.43 -1.79 19.58
C SER A 375 -16.84 -2.39 19.58
N LYS A 376 -17.35 -2.73 20.76
CA LYS A 376 -18.76 -3.17 20.90
C LYS A 376 -19.75 -2.08 20.48
N ALA A 377 -19.38 -0.80 20.59
CA ALA A 377 -20.23 0.31 20.15
C ALA A 377 -20.41 0.34 18.62
N ASP A 378 -19.42 -0.16 17.87
CA ASP A 378 -19.47 -0.23 16.41
C ASP A 378 -20.30 -1.43 15.92
N LEU A 379 -20.75 -2.30 16.83
CA LEU A 379 -21.48 -3.54 16.54
C LEU A 379 -22.85 -3.56 17.26
N PRO A 380 -23.73 -2.57 17.01
CA PRO A 380 -24.99 -2.41 17.74
C PRO A 380 -25.96 -3.59 17.54
N LEU A 381 -25.86 -4.31 16.42
CA LEU A 381 -26.65 -5.53 16.18
C LEU A 381 -26.31 -6.66 17.15
N LEU A 382 -25.03 -6.82 17.47
CA LEU A 382 -24.55 -7.86 18.38
C LEU A 382 -24.65 -7.40 19.83
N TYR A 383 -24.47 -6.10 20.09
CA TYR A 383 -24.45 -5.52 21.42
C TYR A 383 -25.43 -4.33 21.57
N PRO A 384 -26.75 -4.54 21.43
CA PRO A 384 -27.73 -3.44 21.41
C PRO A 384 -27.87 -2.70 22.74
N ASN A 385 -27.46 -3.33 23.85
CA ASN A 385 -27.49 -2.75 25.19
C ASN A 385 -26.11 -2.24 25.64
N TYR A 386 -25.12 -2.22 24.75
CA TYR A 386 -23.80 -1.70 25.10
C TYR A 386 -23.86 -0.18 25.26
N ILE A 387 -23.58 0.28 26.48
CA ILE A 387 -23.40 1.68 26.78
C ILE A 387 -21.90 1.92 26.74
N PRO A 388 -21.39 2.75 25.81
CA PRO A 388 -19.98 3.11 25.81
C PRO A 388 -19.64 3.70 27.16
N GLU A 389 -18.63 3.17 27.83
CA GLU A 389 -18.05 3.87 28.95
C GLU A 389 -17.59 5.23 28.43
N GLU A 390 -17.92 6.33 29.12
CA GLU A 390 -17.37 7.65 28.78
C GLU A 390 -15.88 7.44 28.60
N LYS A 391 -15.37 7.72 27.39
CA LYS A 391 -13.94 7.62 27.10
C LYS A 391 -13.25 8.50 28.13
N SER A 392 -12.82 7.91 29.24
CA SER A 392 -11.95 8.58 30.18
C SER A 392 -10.78 9.00 29.31
N GLN A 393 -10.56 10.31 29.16
CA GLN A 393 -9.37 10.86 28.49
C GLN A 393 -8.24 9.92 28.82
N VAL A 394 -7.79 9.14 27.84
CA VAL A 394 -7.02 7.93 28.11
C VAL A 394 -5.78 8.41 28.85
N ARG A 395 -5.80 8.26 30.18
CA ARG A 395 -4.63 8.45 31.02
C ARG A 395 -3.62 7.53 30.40
N MET A 396 -2.41 8.04 30.17
CA MET A 396 -1.26 7.23 29.80
C MET A 396 -1.23 5.99 30.70
N THR A 397 -1.78 4.88 30.22
CA THR A 397 -1.75 3.62 30.95
C THR A 397 -0.33 3.13 30.78
N ALA A 398 0.35 2.96 31.90
CA ALA A 398 1.75 2.59 31.99
C ALA A 398 1.98 1.11 31.63
N ASP A 399 1.16 0.52 30.76
CA ASP A 399 1.35 -0.84 30.28
C ASP A 399 1.96 -0.80 28.88
N PRO A 400 3.28 -0.95 28.75
CA PRO A 400 4.01 -0.80 27.50
C PRO A 400 3.77 -1.96 26.52
N SER A 401 2.87 -2.91 26.82
CA SER A 401 2.93 -4.27 26.28
C SER A 401 2.06 -4.59 25.05
N LEU A 402 1.33 -3.62 24.45
CA LEU A 402 0.33 -3.99 23.44
C LEU A 402 0.25 -3.02 22.25
N VAL A 403 0.77 -3.47 21.09
CA VAL A 403 0.46 -2.90 19.75
C VAL A 403 -1.00 -3.23 19.34
N LEU A 404 -1.58 -4.22 20.00
CA LEU A 404 -2.96 -4.67 19.85
C LEU A 404 -3.56 -4.71 21.25
N PRO A 405 -4.45 -3.77 21.64
CA PRO A 405 -5.10 -3.86 22.94
C PRO A 405 -5.76 -5.25 23.08
N ALA A 406 -5.56 -5.92 24.22
CA ALA A 406 -6.08 -7.28 24.44
C ALA A 406 -7.62 -7.33 24.25
N GLU A 407 -8.27 -6.21 24.56
CA GLU A 407 -9.70 -5.98 24.34
C GLU A 407 -10.12 -6.13 22.87
N VAL A 408 -9.26 -5.75 21.91
CA VAL A 408 -9.60 -5.86 20.47
C VAL A 408 -9.69 -7.32 20.04
N GLU A 409 -8.77 -8.16 20.50
CA GLU A 409 -8.81 -9.59 20.19
C GLU A 409 -10.00 -10.26 20.87
N GLN A 410 -10.28 -9.86 22.11
CA GLN A 410 -11.45 -10.35 22.84
C GLN A 410 -12.75 -9.94 22.15
N VAL A 411 -12.92 -8.67 21.78
CA VAL A 411 -14.09 -8.16 21.06
C VAL A 411 -14.25 -8.86 19.71
N GLN A 412 -13.16 -9.05 18.97
CA GLN A 412 -13.19 -9.80 17.71
C GLN A 412 -13.71 -11.23 17.92
N ALA A 413 -13.10 -11.96 18.86
CA ALA A 413 -13.44 -13.36 19.11
C ALA A 413 -14.86 -13.51 19.68
N GLU A 414 -15.28 -12.60 20.55
CA GLU A 414 -16.65 -12.54 21.07
C GLU A 414 -17.66 -12.27 19.95
N ALA A 415 -17.39 -11.27 19.10
CA ALA A 415 -18.30 -10.89 18.03
C ALA A 415 -18.44 -11.98 16.96
N GLU A 416 -17.33 -12.58 16.51
CA GLU A 416 -17.35 -13.72 15.57
C GLU A 416 -18.13 -14.91 16.15
N ARG A 417 -17.89 -15.24 17.43
CA ARG A 417 -18.60 -16.33 18.11
C ARG A 417 -20.08 -16.05 18.24
N ASP A 418 -20.44 -14.84 18.67
CA ASP A 418 -21.83 -14.46 18.92
C ASP A 418 -22.63 -14.41 17.61
N LEU A 419 -22.00 -13.95 16.53
CA LEU A 419 -22.58 -13.96 15.18
C LEU A 419 -22.74 -15.38 14.63
N ALA A 420 -21.72 -16.23 14.70
CA ALA A 420 -21.80 -17.63 14.28
C ALA A 420 -22.86 -18.41 15.09
N LYS A 421 -22.98 -18.10 16.39
CA LYS A 421 -24.03 -18.66 17.24
C LYS A 421 -25.41 -18.17 16.82
N ALA A 422 -25.57 -16.90 16.49
CA ALA A 422 -26.83 -16.36 15.99
C ALA A 422 -27.22 -17.02 14.65
N ALA A 423 -26.27 -17.12 13.70
CA ALA A 423 -26.47 -17.76 12.41
C ALA A 423 -26.86 -19.24 12.54
N SER A 424 -26.15 -20.01 13.36
CA SER A 424 -26.46 -21.44 13.56
C SER A 424 -27.81 -21.67 14.25
N LEU A 425 -28.18 -20.86 15.25
CA LEU A 425 -29.50 -20.94 15.88
C LEU A 425 -30.60 -20.54 14.90
N ALA A 426 -30.40 -19.47 14.14
CA ALA A 426 -31.32 -19.00 13.12
C ALA A 426 -31.52 -20.06 12.04
N LYS A 427 -30.44 -20.67 11.52
CA LYS A 427 -30.49 -21.78 10.56
C LYS A 427 -31.42 -22.90 11.04
N VAL A 428 -31.17 -23.43 12.24
CA VAL A 428 -31.97 -24.53 12.82
C VAL A 428 -33.45 -24.16 12.96
N ARG A 429 -33.76 -22.91 13.33
CA ARG A 429 -35.14 -22.45 13.50
C ARG A 429 -35.85 -22.20 12.18
N VAL A 430 -35.18 -21.57 11.22
CA VAL A 430 -35.69 -21.35 9.86
C VAL A 430 -35.91 -22.68 9.16
N GLU A 431 -34.95 -23.60 9.24
CA GLU A 431 -35.06 -24.98 8.75
C GLU A 431 -36.25 -25.71 9.40
N SER A 432 -36.38 -25.65 10.72
CA SER A 432 -37.52 -26.26 11.42
C SER A 432 -38.86 -25.62 11.02
N ALA A 433 -38.89 -24.31 10.77
CA ALA A 433 -40.09 -23.59 10.33
C ALA A 433 -40.45 -23.93 8.89
N ALA A 434 -39.47 -24.12 8.01
CA ALA A 434 -39.66 -24.59 6.64
C ALA A 434 -40.21 -26.02 6.63
N TYR A 435 -39.55 -26.96 7.34
CA TYR A 435 -39.99 -28.36 7.44
C TYR A 435 -41.41 -28.52 8.01
N LYS A 436 -41.82 -27.65 8.94
CA LYS A 436 -43.17 -27.64 9.51
C LYS A 436 -44.20 -26.89 8.66
N GLY A 437 -43.82 -26.33 7.50
CA GLY A 437 -44.67 -25.51 6.64
C GLY A 437 -45.00 -24.12 7.19
N VAL A 438 -44.48 -23.74 8.37
CA VAL A 438 -44.77 -22.47 9.03
C VAL A 438 -44.21 -21.29 8.23
N LEU A 439 -43.02 -21.47 7.65
CA LEU A 439 -42.36 -20.44 6.84
C LEU A 439 -43.20 -20.11 5.60
N ILE A 440 -43.62 -21.13 4.85
CA ILE A 440 -44.49 -21.01 3.67
C ILE A 440 -45.81 -20.34 4.05
N SER A 441 -46.52 -20.85 5.07
CA SER A 441 -47.81 -20.28 5.49
C SER A 441 -47.73 -18.84 6.00
N ARG A 442 -46.57 -18.38 6.49
CA ARG A 442 -46.36 -16.97 6.84
C ARG A 442 -46.04 -16.13 5.62
N LEU A 443 -45.20 -16.64 4.74
CA LEU A 443 -44.84 -15.97 3.49
C LEU A 443 -46.07 -15.73 2.63
N GLU A 444 -46.93 -16.73 2.43
CA GLU A 444 -48.19 -16.60 1.67
C GLU A 444 -49.13 -15.46 2.15
N LYS A 445 -49.03 -15.04 3.42
CA LYS A 445 -49.84 -13.94 3.97
C LYS A 445 -49.33 -12.55 3.59
N VAL A 446 -48.05 -12.45 3.25
CA VAL A 446 -47.36 -11.19 2.94
C VAL A 446 -46.87 -11.15 1.49
N PHE A 447 -46.93 -12.28 0.78
CA PHE A 447 -46.46 -12.44 -0.59
C PHE A 447 -47.52 -12.02 -1.61
N ASP A 448 -47.26 -10.94 -2.33
CA ASP A 448 -48.02 -10.54 -3.50
C ASP A 448 -47.29 -11.04 -4.76
N ALA A 449 -47.78 -12.14 -5.33
CA ALA A 449 -47.11 -12.84 -6.42
C ALA A 449 -46.87 -11.96 -7.66
N GLU A 450 -47.82 -11.09 -8.01
CA GLU A 450 -47.68 -10.21 -9.19
C GLU A 450 -46.61 -9.15 -8.95
N VAL A 451 -46.61 -8.55 -7.75
CA VAL A 451 -45.63 -7.53 -7.38
C VAL A 451 -44.23 -8.12 -7.26
N VAL A 452 -44.09 -9.26 -6.60
CA VAL A 452 -42.79 -9.90 -6.36
C VAL A 452 -42.18 -10.46 -7.65
N GLU A 453 -42.98 -11.09 -8.52
CA GLU A 453 -42.47 -11.58 -9.82
C GLU A 453 -41.98 -10.43 -10.70
N ARG A 454 -42.74 -9.33 -10.78
CA ARG A 454 -42.31 -8.15 -11.53
C ARG A 454 -41.02 -7.58 -10.96
N LEU A 455 -40.96 -7.40 -9.63
CA LEU A 455 -39.79 -6.84 -8.96
C LEU A 455 -38.56 -7.73 -9.14
N ALA A 456 -38.71 -9.05 -9.02
CA ALA A 456 -37.63 -10.01 -9.20
C ALA A 456 -37.14 -10.05 -10.65
N GLY A 457 -38.05 -9.93 -11.63
CA GLY A 457 -37.70 -9.78 -13.04
C GLY A 457 -36.91 -8.51 -13.33
N GLU A 458 -37.36 -7.36 -12.79
CA GLU A 458 -36.66 -6.08 -12.92
C GLU A 458 -35.27 -6.11 -12.26
N ALA A 459 -35.15 -6.74 -11.09
CA ALA A 459 -33.88 -6.88 -10.37
C ALA A 459 -32.89 -7.78 -11.12
N PHE A 460 -33.38 -8.90 -11.68
CA PHE A 460 -32.56 -9.78 -12.53
C PHE A 460 -32.06 -9.04 -13.77
N ASP A 461 -32.92 -8.23 -14.42
CA ASP A 461 -32.55 -7.42 -15.58
C ASP A 461 -31.48 -6.37 -15.22
N MET A 462 -31.53 -5.76 -14.03
CA MET A 462 -30.57 -4.75 -13.60
C MET A 462 -29.13 -5.25 -13.57
N ARG A 463 -28.91 -6.55 -13.29
CA ARG A 463 -27.58 -7.19 -13.31
C ARG A 463 -26.88 -7.07 -14.67
N TYR A 464 -27.62 -6.91 -15.76
CA TYR A 464 -27.11 -6.85 -17.13
C TYR A 464 -27.23 -5.45 -17.75
N ARG A 465 -27.45 -4.42 -16.95
CA ARG A 465 -27.47 -3.03 -17.41
C ARG A 465 -26.14 -2.36 -17.08
N ALA A 466 -25.52 -1.72 -18.07
CA ALA A 466 -24.38 -0.86 -17.85
C ALA A 466 -24.81 0.34 -16.98
N ASP A 467 -24.21 0.47 -15.79
CA ASP A 467 -24.53 1.52 -14.84
C ASP A 467 -23.55 2.70 -15.00
N PRO A 468 -24.01 3.93 -15.32
CA PRO A 468 -23.16 5.11 -15.37
C PRO A 468 -22.67 5.58 -13.97
N ASP A 469 -23.29 5.14 -12.87
CA ASP A 469 -23.02 5.63 -11.50
C ASP A 469 -22.41 4.56 -10.54
N GLY A 470 -22.14 3.35 -11.02
CA GLY A 470 -21.28 2.36 -10.35
C GLY A 470 -21.90 1.57 -9.19
N VAL A 471 -23.21 1.39 -9.15
CA VAL A 471 -23.93 0.62 -8.13
C VAL A 471 -24.06 -0.88 -8.51
N VAL A 472 -23.84 -1.25 -9.78
CA VAL A 472 -23.96 -2.65 -10.26
C VAL A 472 -22.62 -3.27 -10.71
N VAL A 473 -22.53 -4.59 -10.52
CA VAL A 473 -21.36 -5.50 -10.33
C VAL A 473 -20.27 -5.51 -11.41
N ALA A 474 -20.40 -4.82 -12.55
CA ALA A 474 -19.36 -4.83 -13.60
C ALA A 474 -19.20 -3.46 -14.28
N PRO A 475 -18.56 -2.47 -13.61
CA PRO A 475 -18.35 -1.12 -14.16
C PRO A 475 -17.42 -1.07 -15.39
N GLU A 476 -16.84 -2.20 -15.80
CA GLU A 476 -15.85 -2.30 -16.88
C GLU A 476 -16.35 -3.04 -18.13
N SER A 477 -17.59 -3.53 -18.14
CA SER A 477 -18.16 -4.30 -19.27
C SER A 477 -19.00 -3.44 -20.20
N THR A 478 -18.88 -3.68 -21.51
CA THR A 478 -19.76 -3.03 -22.51
C THR A 478 -21.18 -3.63 -22.46
N GLN A 479 -22.19 -2.87 -22.90
CA GLN A 479 -23.56 -3.39 -22.94
C GLN A 479 -23.68 -4.66 -23.80
N ASP A 480 -22.94 -4.75 -24.91
CA ASP A 480 -22.91 -5.93 -25.78
C ASP A 480 -22.36 -7.17 -25.05
N GLU A 481 -21.37 -7.02 -24.17
CA GLU A 481 -20.83 -8.11 -23.34
C GLU A 481 -21.83 -8.55 -22.26
N LEU A 482 -22.55 -7.60 -21.64
CA LEU A 482 -23.58 -7.90 -20.65
C LEU A 482 -24.79 -8.59 -21.28
N ASP A 483 -25.19 -8.19 -22.49
CA ASP A 483 -26.27 -8.82 -23.24
C ASP A 483 -25.90 -10.24 -23.69
N ALA A 484 -24.65 -10.46 -24.13
CA ALA A 484 -24.13 -11.80 -24.42
C ALA A 484 -24.12 -12.69 -23.18
N ARG A 485 -23.64 -12.16 -22.05
CA ARG A 485 -23.65 -12.85 -20.76
C ARG A 485 -25.06 -13.22 -20.32
N ARG A 486 -26.04 -12.33 -20.53
CA ARG A 486 -27.45 -12.63 -20.26
C ARG A 486 -27.97 -13.79 -21.11
N GLN A 487 -27.67 -13.79 -22.41
CA GLN A 487 -28.09 -14.86 -23.32
C GLN A 487 -27.53 -16.23 -22.91
N ASP A 488 -26.34 -16.26 -22.32
CA ASP A 488 -25.72 -17.48 -21.82
C ASP A 488 -26.24 -17.91 -20.44
N GLU A 489 -26.36 -16.98 -19.47
CA GLU A 489 -26.72 -17.29 -18.08
C GLU A 489 -28.24 -17.51 -17.89
N GLU A 490 -29.10 -16.76 -18.57
CA GLU A 490 -30.56 -16.81 -18.36
C GLU A 490 -31.19 -18.19 -18.61
N PRO A 491 -30.84 -18.94 -19.68
CA PRO A 491 -31.33 -20.30 -19.90
C PRO A 491 -30.86 -21.29 -18.83
N LEU A 492 -29.64 -21.13 -18.32
CA LEU A 492 -29.09 -22.00 -17.27
C LEU A 492 -29.85 -21.82 -15.96
N TYR A 493 -30.05 -20.57 -15.55
CA TYR A 493 -30.89 -20.27 -14.39
C TYR A 493 -32.32 -20.81 -14.54
N ALA A 494 -32.92 -20.66 -15.73
CA ALA A 494 -34.27 -21.19 -15.99
C ALA A 494 -34.33 -22.72 -15.86
N ALA A 495 -33.30 -23.44 -16.33
CA ALA A 495 -33.19 -24.88 -16.17
C ALA A 495 -33.08 -25.28 -14.70
N HIS A 496 -32.21 -24.61 -13.93
CA HIS A 496 -32.06 -24.86 -12.50
C HIS A 496 -33.33 -24.58 -11.70
N VAL A 497 -34.12 -23.56 -12.08
CA VAL A 497 -35.42 -23.30 -11.45
C VAL A 497 -36.38 -24.47 -11.66
N LEU A 498 -36.43 -25.06 -12.86
CA LEU A 498 -37.28 -26.22 -13.13
C LEU A 498 -36.84 -27.44 -12.31
N GLU A 499 -35.54 -27.73 -12.27
CA GLU A 499 -34.99 -28.81 -11.44
C GLU A 499 -35.28 -28.60 -9.94
N LEU A 500 -35.20 -27.34 -9.49
CA LEU A 500 -35.47 -26.97 -8.11
C LEU A 500 -36.96 -27.15 -7.75
N ILE A 501 -37.88 -26.82 -8.65
CA ILE A 501 -39.32 -27.07 -8.48
C ILE A 501 -39.62 -28.57 -8.48
N ASP A 502 -38.96 -29.35 -9.35
CA ASP A 502 -39.11 -30.82 -9.36
C ASP A 502 -38.64 -31.45 -8.03
N LYS A 503 -37.57 -30.91 -7.43
CA LYS A 503 -37.07 -31.32 -6.12
C LYS A 503 -37.98 -30.88 -4.98
N PHE A 504 -38.47 -29.64 -5.02
CA PHE A 504 -39.28 -29.00 -3.98
C PHE A 504 -40.55 -28.40 -4.57
N SER A 505 -41.59 -29.21 -4.74
CA SER A 505 -42.82 -28.81 -5.43
C SER A 505 -43.56 -27.63 -4.79
N ALA A 506 -43.36 -27.39 -3.49
CA ALA A 506 -43.96 -26.25 -2.79
C ALA A 506 -43.43 -24.89 -3.29
N LEU A 507 -42.26 -24.86 -3.94
CA LEU A 507 -41.66 -23.63 -4.48
C LEU A 507 -42.39 -23.11 -5.72
N GLU A 508 -43.17 -23.94 -6.43
CA GLU A 508 -43.92 -23.55 -7.62
C GLU A 508 -44.83 -22.34 -7.37
N ALA A 509 -45.32 -22.17 -6.14
CA ALA A 509 -46.21 -21.09 -5.74
C ALA A 509 -45.57 -19.68 -5.79
N PHE A 510 -44.24 -19.57 -5.81
CA PHE A 510 -43.54 -18.27 -5.71
C PHE A 510 -43.10 -17.69 -7.06
N GLY A 511 -43.32 -18.41 -8.16
CA GLY A 511 -43.03 -17.94 -9.52
C GLY A 511 -41.56 -18.07 -9.94
N GLN A 512 -41.33 -18.07 -11.25
CA GLN A 512 -40.02 -18.40 -11.82
C GLN A 512 -39.01 -17.24 -11.69
N ALA A 513 -39.46 -15.99 -11.80
CA ALA A 513 -38.56 -14.84 -11.72
C ALA A 513 -38.01 -14.69 -10.29
N CYS A 514 -38.86 -14.90 -9.28
CA CYS A 514 -38.47 -14.86 -7.87
C CYS A 514 -37.47 -15.97 -7.53
N LEU A 515 -37.75 -17.22 -7.92
CA LEU A 515 -36.83 -18.35 -7.67
C LEU A 515 -35.49 -18.17 -8.41
N ARG A 516 -35.53 -17.63 -9.63
CA ARG A 516 -34.31 -17.29 -10.37
C ARG A 516 -33.48 -16.25 -9.64
N LEU A 517 -34.10 -15.18 -9.14
CA LEU A 517 -33.38 -14.17 -8.36
C LEU A 517 -32.85 -14.75 -7.03
N ALA A 518 -33.59 -15.66 -6.39
CA ALA A 518 -33.11 -16.36 -5.21
C ALA A 518 -31.83 -17.17 -5.49
N LEU A 519 -31.78 -17.89 -6.61
CA LEU A 519 -30.57 -18.61 -7.06
C LEU A 519 -29.41 -17.66 -7.39
N VAL A 520 -29.70 -16.51 -8.01
CA VAL A 520 -28.70 -15.45 -8.23
C VAL A 520 -28.12 -14.98 -6.91
N ASN A 521 -28.96 -14.72 -5.91
CA ASN A 521 -28.53 -14.26 -4.58
C ASN A 521 -27.83 -15.36 -3.77
N LEU A 522 -28.02 -16.64 -4.11
CA LEU A 522 -27.33 -17.75 -3.44
C LEU A 522 -25.91 -17.98 -3.99
N TYR A 523 -25.76 -18.01 -5.31
CA TYR A 523 -24.54 -18.50 -5.95
C TYR A 523 -23.84 -17.48 -6.83
N GLY A 524 -24.54 -16.42 -7.26
CA GLY A 524 -23.99 -15.41 -8.16
C GLY A 524 -23.75 -15.92 -9.60
N ASN A 525 -23.27 -17.13 -9.82
CA ASN A 525 -23.01 -17.73 -11.14
C ASN A 525 -23.84 -19.01 -11.31
N PRO A 526 -24.54 -19.22 -12.44
CA PRO A 526 -25.28 -20.45 -12.66
C PRO A 526 -24.41 -21.72 -12.66
N ASP A 527 -23.14 -21.63 -13.09
CA ASP A 527 -22.23 -22.79 -13.12
C ASP A 527 -21.88 -23.35 -11.74
N ASP A 528 -22.04 -22.54 -10.69
CA ASP A 528 -21.76 -22.91 -9.30
C ASP A 528 -23.00 -23.52 -8.59
N ILE A 529 -24.13 -23.66 -9.31
CA ILE A 529 -25.39 -24.16 -8.75
C ILE A 529 -25.43 -25.69 -8.82
N PHE A 530 -25.42 -26.32 -7.64
CA PHE A 530 -25.66 -27.75 -7.49
C PHE A 530 -27.04 -27.96 -6.84
N VAL A 531 -28.10 -28.10 -7.66
CA VAL A 531 -29.49 -28.23 -7.17
C VAL A 531 -29.67 -29.40 -6.20
N ASP A 532 -28.89 -30.46 -6.34
CA ASP A 532 -28.89 -31.61 -5.43
C ASP A 532 -28.42 -31.27 -4.01
N GLU A 533 -27.54 -30.29 -3.85
CA GLU A 533 -26.98 -29.85 -2.56
C GLU A 533 -27.84 -28.76 -1.89
N LEU A 534 -28.78 -28.16 -2.62
CA LEU A 534 -29.66 -27.12 -2.09
C LEU A 534 -30.72 -27.65 -1.14
N GLU A 535 -30.91 -26.98 -0.01
CA GLU A 535 -31.98 -27.26 0.93
C GLU A 535 -33.17 -26.30 0.73
N GLU A 536 -34.40 -26.78 0.90
CA GLU A 536 -35.62 -25.99 0.64
C GLU A 536 -35.66 -24.68 1.45
N PHE A 537 -35.22 -24.73 2.71
CA PHE A 537 -35.25 -23.58 3.60
C PHE A 537 -34.27 -22.47 3.16
N GLU A 538 -33.21 -22.80 2.42
CA GLU A 538 -32.23 -21.83 1.93
C GLU A 538 -32.86 -20.96 0.83
N VAL A 539 -33.57 -21.61 -0.09
CA VAL A 539 -34.32 -20.92 -1.14
C VAL A 539 -35.46 -20.11 -0.54
N LEU A 540 -36.23 -20.69 0.39
CA LEU A 540 -37.34 -19.98 1.04
C LEU A 540 -36.87 -18.75 1.82
N ALA A 541 -35.71 -18.82 2.49
CA ALA A 541 -35.15 -17.66 3.19
C ALA A 541 -34.87 -16.50 2.22
N GLN A 542 -34.36 -16.80 1.02
CA GLN A 542 -34.12 -15.79 -0.02
C GLN A 542 -35.44 -15.25 -0.60
N VAL A 543 -36.42 -16.12 -0.87
CA VAL A 543 -37.76 -15.68 -1.32
C VAL A 543 -38.40 -14.74 -0.30
N VAL A 544 -38.25 -15.02 1.00
CA VAL A 544 -38.73 -14.12 2.07
C VAL A 544 -38.07 -12.75 1.96
N CYS A 545 -36.73 -12.69 1.83
CA CYS A 545 -36.01 -11.41 1.69
C CYS A 545 -36.38 -10.66 0.40
N ILE A 546 -36.53 -11.36 -0.73
CA ILE A 546 -36.96 -10.77 -2.01
C ILE A 546 -38.37 -10.20 -1.87
N SER A 547 -39.30 -10.95 -1.28
CA SER A 547 -40.68 -10.49 -1.08
C SER A 547 -40.79 -9.26 -0.20
N ALA A 548 -39.82 -9.06 0.70
CA ALA A 548 -39.75 -7.91 1.59
C ALA A 548 -39.12 -6.66 0.95
N SER A 549 -38.55 -6.79 -0.25
CA SER A 549 -37.80 -5.71 -0.90
C SER A 549 -38.74 -4.68 -1.55
N PRO A 550 -38.60 -3.38 -1.23
CA PRO A 550 -39.42 -2.31 -1.81
C PRO A 550 -38.96 -1.89 -3.21
N THR A 551 -37.70 -2.16 -3.60
CA THR A 551 -37.16 -1.83 -4.92
C THR A 551 -36.36 -2.98 -5.53
N PRO A 552 -36.21 -3.03 -6.86
CA PRO A 552 -35.43 -4.06 -7.52
C PRO A 552 -33.94 -4.01 -7.14
N GLU A 553 -33.37 -2.82 -6.90
CA GLU A 553 -31.98 -2.67 -6.44
C GLU A 553 -31.78 -3.32 -5.09
N GLN A 554 -32.74 -3.14 -4.16
CA GLN A 554 -32.66 -3.76 -2.84
C GLN A 554 -32.81 -5.29 -2.90
N ALA A 555 -33.66 -5.80 -3.79
CA ALA A 555 -33.80 -7.25 -4.00
C ALA A 555 -32.56 -7.89 -4.64
N LEU A 556 -31.87 -7.16 -5.53
CA LEU A 556 -30.60 -7.58 -6.11
C LEU A 556 -29.45 -7.46 -5.10
N SER A 557 -29.52 -6.50 -4.18
CA SER A 557 -28.48 -6.28 -3.16
C SER A 557 -28.66 -7.14 -1.91
N ILE A 558 -29.68 -8.02 -1.85
CA ILE A 558 -29.80 -8.97 -0.74
C ILE A 558 -28.49 -9.77 -0.66
N PRO A 559 -27.89 -9.89 0.53
CA PRO A 559 -26.55 -10.44 0.62
C PRO A 559 -26.44 -11.83 0.03
N LEU A 560 -25.32 -12.06 -0.68
CA LEU A 560 -24.85 -13.40 -1.06
C LEU A 560 -24.57 -14.30 0.16
N ASN A 561 -24.55 -13.73 1.38
CA ASN A 561 -24.33 -14.49 2.60
C ASN A 561 -25.65 -15.00 3.20
N MET A 562 -25.81 -16.32 3.18
CA MET A 562 -26.95 -17.03 3.75
C MET A 562 -27.11 -16.87 5.26
N GLU A 563 -26.02 -16.63 5.99
CA GLU A 563 -26.07 -16.45 7.44
C GLU A 563 -26.89 -15.19 7.83
N ALA A 564 -26.70 -14.09 7.09
CA ALA A 564 -27.44 -12.86 7.29
C ALA A 564 -28.93 -13.02 6.98
N ALA A 565 -29.25 -13.72 5.89
CA ALA A 565 -30.64 -14.03 5.52
C ALA A 565 -31.33 -14.89 6.59
N TRP A 566 -30.67 -15.93 7.10
CA TRP A 566 -31.24 -16.76 8.17
C TRP A 566 -31.55 -15.96 9.43
N ILE A 567 -30.60 -15.14 9.88
CA ILE A 567 -30.80 -14.32 11.09
C ILE A 567 -31.97 -13.35 10.89
N ALA A 568 -32.05 -12.67 9.74
CA ALA A 568 -33.14 -11.74 9.46
C ALA A 568 -34.50 -12.46 9.43
N VAL A 569 -34.59 -13.60 8.74
CA VAL A 569 -35.82 -14.41 8.67
C VAL A 569 -36.21 -14.96 10.04
N ASP A 570 -35.26 -15.43 10.86
CA ASP A 570 -35.55 -15.89 12.24
C ASP A 570 -36.17 -14.75 13.09
N ARG A 571 -35.60 -13.54 13.00
CA ARG A 571 -36.12 -12.35 13.72
C ARG A 571 -37.53 -11.98 13.29
N TRP A 572 -37.86 -12.13 12.01
CA TRP A 572 -39.22 -11.96 11.50
C TRP A 572 -40.15 -13.09 11.94
N LEU A 573 -39.69 -14.34 11.96
CA LEU A 573 -40.44 -15.48 12.49
C LEU A 573 -40.78 -15.29 13.99
N GLU A 574 -39.86 -14.73 14.76
CA GLU A 574 -40.09 -14.35 16.17
C GLU A 574 -41.04 -13.16 16.33
N GLY A 575 -41.31 -12.39 15.27
CA GLY A 575 -42.12 -11.17 15.31
C GLY A 575 -41.38 -9.97 15.91
N SER A 576 -40.04 -10.03 15.96
CA SER A 576 -39.21 -8.93 16.48
C SER A 576 -38.94 -7.83 15.45
N VAL A 577 -39.16 -8.12 14.17
CA VAL A 577 -38.90 -7.24 13.02
C VAL A 577 -40.07 -7.36 12.04
N GLU A 578 -40.47 -6.24 11.43
CA GLU A 578 -41.49 -6.20 10.40
C GLU A 578 -40.96 -6.77 9.07
N HIS A 579 -41.85 -7.31 8.24
CA HIS A 579 -41.45 -7.93 6.97
C HIS A 579 -40.66 -6.95 6.08
N GLN A 580 -41.13 -5.71 5.92
CA GLN A 580 -40.46 -4.70 5.08
C GLN A 580 -39.05 -4.29 5.55
N ALA A 581 -38.67 -4.60 6.80
CA ALA A 581 -37.36 -4.28 7.36
C ALA A 581 -36.32 -5.41 7.18
N LEU A 582 -36.73 -6.58 6.67
CA LEU A 582 -35.84 -7.73 6.42
C LEU A 582 -34.62 -7.40 5.55
N PRO A 583 -34.75 -6.70 4.40
CA PRO A 583 -33.61 -6.40 3.54
C PRO A 583 -32.58 -5.50 4.22
N SER A 584 -33.05 -4.46 4.93
CA SER A 584 -32.17 -3.55 5.69
C SER A 584 -31.44 -4.27 6.81
N LEU A 585 -32.13 -5.14 7.57
CA LEU A 585 -31.50 -5.93 8.62
C LEU A 585 -30.46 -6.92 8.07
N ALA A 586 -30.79 -7.62 6.97
CA ALA A 586 -29.85 -8.53 6.32
C ALA A 586 -28.59 -7.77 5.85
N GLN A 587 -28.77 -6.59 5.27
CA GLN A 587 -27.66 -5.72 4.87
C GLN A 587 -26.81 -5.27 6.06
N GLU A 588 -27.44 -4.83 7.16
CA GLU A 588 -26.73 -4.45 8.39
C GLU A 588 -25.90 -5.61 8.97
N ILE A 589 -26.41 -6.84 8.94
CA ILE A 589 -25.68 -8.04 9.40
C ILE A 589 -24.50 -8.34 8.47
N SER A 590 -24.69 -8.26 7.16
CA SER A 590 -23.60 -8.47 6.20
C SER A 590 -22.53 -7.38 6.26
N ASP A 591 -22.90 -6.14 6.57
CA ASP A 591 -21.93 -5.08 6.84
C ASP A 591 -21.16 -5.34 8.13
N CYS A 592 -21.82 -5.84 9.18
CA CYS A 592 -21.17 -6.30 10.41
C CYS A 592 -20.15 -7.43 10.14
N GLU A 593 -20.53 -8.45 9.37
CA GLU A 593 -19.62 -9.53 8.94
C GLU A 593 -18.41 -9.00 8.18
N ARG A 594 -18.65 -8.09 7.22
CA ARG A 594 -17.59 -7.48 6.42
C ARG A 594 -16.62 -6.67 7.27
N GLN A 595 -17.13 -5.91 8.24
CA GLN A 595 -16.32 -5.16 9.19
C GLN A 595 -15.47 -6.10 10.06
N LEU A 596 -16.07 -7.16 10.63
CA LEU A 596 -15.36 -8.16 11.41
C LEU A 596 -14.28 -8.88 10.59
N TYR A 597 -14.59 -9.27 9.36
CA TYR A 597 -13.61 -9.88 8.46
C TYR A 597 -12.43 -8.94 8.15
N ALA A 598 -12.73 -7.67 7.86
CA ALA A 598 -11.71 -6.65 7.62
C ALA A 598 -10.82 -6.43 8.85
N GLN A 599 -11.40 -6.42 10.05
CA GLN A 599 -10.66 -6.35 11.31
C GLN A 599 -9.81 -7.59 11.56
N ALA A 600 -10.35 -8.81 11.38
CA ALA A 600 -9.59 -10.05 11.54
C ALA A 600 -8.37 -10.08 10.61
N LYS A 601 -8.55 -9.67 9.34
CA LYS A 601 -7.47 -9.55 8.37
C LYS A 601 -6.41 -8.55 8.84
N ARG A 602 -6.83 -7.39 9.32
CA ARG A 602 -5.93 -6.35 9.84
C ARG A 602 -5.18 -6.82 11.09
N LEU A 603 -5.87 -7.43 12.06
CA LEU A 603 -5.28 -8.03 13.26
C LEU A 603 -4.18 -9.02 12.89
N LYS A 604 -4.46 -9.94 11.96
CA LYS A 604 -3.48 -10.92 11.47
C LYS A 604 -2.27 -10.25 10.83
N GLN A 605 -2.47 -9.24 9.98
CA GLN A 605 -1.40 -8.50 9.33
C GLN A 605 -0.51 -7.76 10.34
N VAL A 606 -1.11 -7.09 11.32
CA VAL A 606 -0.39 -6.38 12.39
C VAL A 606 0.42 -7.37 13.23
N LYS A 607 -0.16 -8.51 13.65
CA LYS A 607 0.57 -9.57 14.37
C LYS A 607 1.80 -10.06 13.62
N LEU A 608 1.62 -10.44 12.35
CA LEU A 608 2.72 -10.91 11.51
C LEU A 608 3.81 -9.84 11.32
N SER A 609 3.42 -8.58 11.20
CA SER A 609 4.37 -7.47 11.10
C SER A 609 5.18 -7.30 12.38
N ILE A 610 4.55 -7.40 13.56
CA ILE A 610 5.24 -7.31 14.86
C ILE A 610 6.23 -8.46 15.00
N GLU A 611 5.79 -9.70 14.76
CA GLU A 611 6.65 -10.89 14.84
C GLU A 611 7.85 -10.80 13.88
N LEU A 612 7.61 -10.32 12.66
CA LEU A 612 8.67 -10.11 11.68
C LEU A 612 9.68 -9.06 12.15
N GLU A 613 9.22 -7.91 12.63
CA GLU A 613 10.11 -6.84 13.12
C GLU A 613 10.91 -7.27 14.35
N GLU A 614 10.29 -7.99 15.28
CA GLU A 614 10.99 -8.55 16.44
C GLU A 614 12.08 -9.54 16.01
N ARG A 615 11.75 -10.43 15.06
CA ARG A 615 12.71 -11.38 14.51
C ARG A 615 13.88 -10.67 13.84
N LEU A 616 13.61 -9.72 12.93
CA LEU A 616 14.65 -8.99 12.20
C LEU A 616 15.54 -8.16 13.15
N ARG A 617 14.96 -7.51 14.18
CA ARG A 617 15.76 -6.78 15.19
C ARG A 617 16.65 -7.71 16.01
N LYS A 618 16.13 -8.87 16.41
CA LYS A 618 16.91 -9.90 17.10
C LYS A 618 18.05 -10.41 16.21
N GLU A 619 17.79 -10.65 14.93
CA GLU A 619 18.81 -11.03 13.95
C GLU A 619 19.88 -9.94 13.77
N ALA A 620 19.47 -8.67 13.60
CA ALA A 620 20.39 -7.53 13.52
C ALA A 620 21.32 -7.47 14.74
N TYR A 621 20.74 -7.56 15.94
CA TYR A 621 21.49 -7.56 17.19
C TYR A 621 22.52 -8.71 17.24
N MET A 622 22.09 -9.94 16.92
CA MET A 622 22.96 -11.12 16.91
C MET A 622 24.10 -11.01 15.90
N LYS A 623 23.88 -10.33 14.77
CA LYS A 623 24.89 -10.09 13.73
C LYS A 623 25.71 -8.82 13.94
N GLY A 624 25.47 -8.07 15.01
CA GLY A 624 26.20 -6.85 15.33
C GLY A 624 25.82 -5.63 14.48
N TYR A 625 24.67 -5.68 13.80
CA TYR A 625 24.08 -4.57 13.06
C TYR A 625 23.15 -3.73 13.95
N ALA A 626 22.88 -2.50 13.52
CA ALA A 626 21.84 -1.66 14.11
C ALA A 626 20.44 -2.03 13.58
N PHE A 627 20.35 -2.38 12.29
CA PHE A 627 19.10 -2.75 11.64
C PHE A 627 19.36 -3.64 10.43
N VAL A 628 18.43 -4.55 10.16
CA VAL A 628 18.33 -5.29 8.91
C VAL A 628 16.89 -5.24 8.44
N ASP A 629 16.70 -5.08 7.14
CA ASP A 629 15.41 -5.32 6.49
C ASP A 629 15.26 -6.82 6.17
N GLY A 630 14.13 -7.23 5.60
CA GLY A 630 13.85 -8.62 5.24
C GLY A 630 14.98 -9.32 4.47
N PRO A 631 15.08 -10.67 4.59
CA PRO A 631 16.06 -11.44 3.84
C PRO A 631 15.83 -11.27 2.33
N LEU A 632 16.91 -11.39 1.55
CA LEU A 632 16.80 -11.38 0.10
C LEU A 632 15.96 -12.59 -0.36
N ALA A 633 14.83 -12.30 -1.03
CA ALA A 633 13.90 -13.31 -1.57
C ALA A 633 14.47 -14.07 -2.77
#